data_AF-G3LKF0-F1
#
_entry.id   AF-G3LKF0-F1
#
_cell.length_a   1.000
_cell.length_b   1.000
_cell.length_c   1.000
_cell.angle_alpha   90.00
_cell.angle_beta   90.00
_cell.angle_gamma   90.00
#
_symmetry.space_group_name_H-M   'P 1'
#
loop_
_entity.id
_entity.type
_entity.pdbx_description
1 polymer ?
#
loop_
_entity_poly.entity_id
_entity_poly.type
_entity_poly.pdbx_seq_one_letter_code
_entity_poly.pdbx_strand_id
1 'polypeptide(L)'
;QLLHARQAYHARYKKSLEEDVAHHTTGEFRKLLVPLVTSFRYEGDEVNMTLAKQEAKLIHEKIKDKHYTDEDVIRILSTRSKAQINATFNRYQDDHGEEILKSLEKGDDDDKFLALLRSTIQCLTRPELYFVDVLRSAINKTGTDEGALTRIVTTRAEIDLKVIGEEYQRRNSIP
;
A
#
# COMPACT_ATOMS: atom_id res chain seq x y z
N GLN A 1 -15.14 -0.16 5.32
CA GLN A 1 -15.04 1.15 4.62
C GLN A 1 -15.02 1.00 3.09
N LEU A 2 -14.13 0.20 2.49
CA LEU A 2 -14.04 0.05 1.01
C LEU A 2 -15.36 -0.36 0.35
N LEU A 3 -16.13 -1.27 0.96
CA LEU A 3 -17.45 -1.66 0.44
C LEU A 3 -18.41 -0.46 0.32
N HIS A 4 -18.44 0.43 1.31
CA HIS A 4 -19.28 1.63 1.26
C HIS A 4 -18.81 2.59 0.17
N ALA A 5 -17.50 2.71 -0.06
CA ALA A 5 -16.98 3.50 -1.17
C ALA A 5 -17.45 2.93 -2.52
N ARG A 6 -17.42 1.60 -2.71
CA ARG A 6 -17.93 0.92 -3.91
C ARG A 6 -19.43 1.17 -4.10
N GLN A 7 -20.23 1.04 -3.05
CA GLN A 7 -21.66 1.32 -3.07
C GLN A 7 -21.97 2.78 -3.40
N ALA A 8 -21.25 3.73 -2.79
CA ALA A 8 -21.40 5.15 -3.05
C ALA A 8 -20.98 5.52 -4.49
N TYR A 9 -19.91 4.91 -5.01
CA TYR A 9 -19.47 5.09 -6.38
C TYR A 9 -20.55 4.64 -7.36
N HIS A 10 -21.13 3.45 -7.17
CA HIS A 10 -22.28 2.98 -7.94
C HIS A 10 -23.48 3.92 -7.86
N ALA A 11 -23.85 4.37 -6.66
CA ALA A 11 -25.00 5.25 -6.47
C ALA A 11 -24.84 6.58 -7.20
N ARG A 12 -23.63 7.16 -7.18
CA ARG A 12 -23.32 8.47 -7.76
C ARG A 12 -23.04 8.43 -9.26
N TYR A 13 -22.20 7.50 -9.71
CA TYR A 13 -21.65 7.48 -11.07
C TYR A 13 -22.34 6.46 -11.99
N LYS A 14 -23.24 5.62 -11.45
CA LYS A 14 -23.96 4.57 -12.19
C LYS A 14 -23.03 3.55 -12.85
N LYS A 15 -21.83 3.41 -12.28
CA LYS A 15 -20.75 2.52 -12.68
C LYS A 15 -20.08 1.93 -11.45
N SER A 16 -19.39 0.81 -11.59
CA SER A 16 -18.51 0.25 -10.57
C SER A 16 -17.19 1.02 -10.50
N LEU A 17 -16.56 1.02 -9.33
CA LEU A 17 -15.21 1.56 -9.18
C LEU A 17 -14.21 0.71 -9.98
N GLU A 18 -14.45 -0.59 -10.03
CA GLU A 18 -13.63 -1.61 -10.65
C GLU A 18 -13.56 -1.45 -12.17
N GLU A 19 -14.69 -1.22 -12.83
CA GLU A 19 -14.71 -1.03 -14.28
C GLU A 19 -14.00 0.24 -14.71
N ASP A 20 -14.20 1.35 -13.98
CA ASP A 20 -13.55 2.62 -14.32
C ASP A 20 -12.04 2.54 -14.04
N VAL A 21 -11.61 1.90 -12.94
CA VAL A 21 -10.17 1.66 -12.69
C VAL A 21 -9.57 0.79 -13.79
N ALA A 22 -10.23 -0.31 -14.18
CA ALA A 22 -9.74 -1.17 -15.26
C ALA A 22 -9.73 -0.49 -16.63
N HIS A 23 -10.66 0.44 -16.88
CA HIS A 23 -10.78 1.19 -18.12
C HIS A 23 -9.75 2.31 -18.23
N HIS A 24 -9.46 3.02 -17.14
CA HIS A 24 -8.60 4.21 -17.13
C HIS A 24 -7.14 3.95 -16.72
N THR A 25 -6.81 2.74 -16.28
CA THR A 25 -5.42 2.33 -15.98
C THR A 25 -4.91 1.34 -17.02
N THR A 26 -3.59 1.26 -17.21
CA THR A 26 -2.97 0.40 -18.23
C THR A 26 -1.79 -0.37 -17.65
N GLY A 27 -1.34 -1.40 -18.39
CA GLY A 27 -0.14 -2.16 -18.08
C GLY A 27 -0.12 -2.74 -16.66
N GLU A 28 1.05 -2.70 -16.05
CA GLU A 28 1.30 -3.27 -14.73
C GLU A 28 0.58 -2.50 -13.60
N PHE A 29 0.35 -1.19 -13.78
CA PHE A 29 -0.46 -0.39 -12.85
C PHE A 29 -1.88 -0.95 -12.75
N ARG A 30 -2.51 -1.27 -13.89
CA ARG A 30 -3.84 -1.88 -13.90
C ARG A 30 -3.84 -3.23 -13.18
N LYS A 31 -2.81 -4.06 -13.42
CA LYS A 31 -2.69 -5.38 -12.79
C LYS A 31 -2.64 -5.31 -11.27
N LEU A 32 -2.09 -4.25 -10.69
CA LEU A 32 -2.05 -4.06 -9.23
C LEU A 32 -3.29 -3.31 -8.71
N LEU A 33 -3.69 -2.21 -9.36
CA LEU A 33 -4.76 -1.34 -8.86
C LEU A 33 -6.12 -2.04 -8.88
N VAL A 34 -6.43 -2.82 -9.92
CA VAL A 34 -7.72 -3.51 -10.04
C VAL A 34 -7.92 -4.51 -8.89
N PRO A 35 -7.01 -5.46 -8.61
CA PRO A 35 -7.13 -6.35 -7.45
C PRO A 35 -7.20 -5.63 -6.09
N LEU A 36 -6.52 -4.48 -5.94
CA LEU A 36 -6.58 -3.72 -4.69
C LEU A 36 -7.97 -3.13 -4.46
N VAL A 37 -8.60 -2.53 -5.47
CA VAL A 37 -9.93 -1.90 -5.33
C VAL A 37 -11.08 -2.91 -5.30
N THR A 38 -10.89 -4.10 -5.89
CA THR A 38 -11.88 -5.19 -5.87
C THR A 38 -11.85 -5.98 -4.56
N SER A 39 -10.77 -5.86 -3.77
CA SER A 39 -10.54 -6.69 -2.59
C SER A 39 -11.65 -6.58 -1.54
N PHE A 40 -11.97 -7.71 -0.92
CA PHE A 40 -12.85 -7.81 0.25
C PHE A 40 -12.15 -8.67 1.31
N ARG A 41 -11.16 -8.07 1.96
CA ARG A 41 -10.22 -8.78 2.83
C ARG A 41 -10.89 -9.24 4.11
N TYR A 42 -10.44 -10.39 4.57
CA TYR A 42 -10.68 -10.81 5.95
C TYR A 42 -9.90 -9.90 6.91
N GLU A 43 -10.54 -9.44 7.98
CA GLU A 43 -9.99 -8.47 8.96
C GLU A 43 -9.64 -9.11 10.31
N GLY A 44 -9.72 -10.44 10.43
CA GLY A 44 -9.31 -11.15 11.65
C GLY A 44 -7.79 -11.29 11.80
N ASP A 45 -7.39 -11.67 13.01
CA ASP A 45 -5.98 -11.79 13.45
C ASP A 45 -5.36 -13.15 13.13
N GLU A 46 -6.09 -14.06 12.47
CA GLU A 46 -5.60 -15.38 12.11
C GLU A 46 -4.42 -15.31 11.14
N VAL A 47 -3.34 -15.99 11.52
CA VAL A 47 -2.10 -16.03 10.76
C VAL A 47 -1.66 -17.46 10.53
N ASN A 48 -1.35 -17.79 9.28
CA ASN A 48 -0.68 -19.03 8.90
C ASN A 48 0.83 -18.76 8.75
N MET A 49 1.61 -19.14 9.76
CA MET A 49 3.06 -18.91 9.79
C MET A 49 3.84 -19.73 8.76
N THR A 50 3.38 -20.93 8.43
CA THR A 50 3.99 -21.76 7.37
C THR A 50 3.84 -21.09 6.02
N LEU A 51 2.64 -20.59 5.72
CA LEU A 51 2.36 -19.83 4.51
C LEU A 51 3.13 -18.51 4.49
N ALA A 52 3.17 -17.79 5.62
CA ALA A 52 3.92 -16.54 5.75
C ALA A 52 5.41 -16.74 5.37
N LYS A 53 6.02 -17.82 5.84
CA LYS A 53 7.41 -18.17 5.50
C LYS A 53 7.58 -18.49 4.00
N GLN A 54 6.66 -19.25 3.41
CA GLN A 54 6.71 -19.59 1.99
C GLN A 54 6.54 -18.36 1.10
N GLU A 55 5.54 -17.53 1.40
CA GLU A 55 5.24 -16.30 0.66
C GLU A 55 6.35 -15.24 0.84
N ALA A 56 6.96 -15.15 2.03
CA ALA A 56 8.12 -14.29 2.27
C ALA A 56 9.30 -14.67 1.37
N LYS A 57 9.63 -15.96 1.31
CA LYS A 57 10.69 -16.48 0.44
C LYS A 57 10.40 -16.19 -1.04
N LEU A 58 9.16 -16.43 -1.47
CA LEU A 58 8.72 -16.15 -2.85
C LEU A 58 8.88 -14.67 -3.19
N ILE A 59 8.37 -13.78 -2.34
CA ILE A 59 8.50 -12.33 -2.51
C ILE A 59 9.98 -11.93 -2.58
N HIS A 60 10.84 -12.50 -1.74
CA HIS A 60 12.28 -12.22 -1.75
C HIS A 60 12.93 -12.59 -3.08
N GLU A 61 12.64 -13.77 -3.61
CA GLU A 61 13.14 -14.20 -4.93
C GLU A 61 12.69 -13.24 -6.03
N LYS A 62 11.41 -12.85 -6.06
CA LYS A 62 10.88 -11.91 -7.07
C LYS A 62 11.49 -10.52 -6.97
N ILE A 63 11.64 -9.99 -5.75
CA ILE A 63 12.25 -8.66 -5.53
C ILE A 63 13.72 -8.67 -5.96
N LYS A 64 14.46 -9.74 -5.63
CA LYS A 64 15.87 -9.87 -6.00
C LYS A 64 16.07 -9.85 -7.53
N ASP A 65 15.18 -10.51 -8.26
CA ASP A 65 15.20 -10.55 -9.73
C ASP A 65 14.50 -9.33 -10.37
N LYS A 66 14.09 -8.34 -9.58
CA LYS A 66 13.35 -7.14 -10.01
C LYS A 66 12.01 -7.43 -10.72
N HIS A 67 11.42 -8.59 -10.43
CA HIS A 67 10.09 -8.98 -10.91
C HIS A 67 9.00 -8.42 -9.98
N TYR A 68 8.92 -7.10 -9.87
CA TYR A 68 8.00 -6.41 -8.95
C TYR A 68 6.52 -6.64 -9.29
N THR A 69 6.24 -6.96 -10.56
CA THR A 69 4.88 -7.11 -11.09
C THR A 69 4.43 -8.56 -11.17
N ASP A 70 5.18 -9.46 -10.52
CA ASP A 70 4.86 -10.88 -10.48
C ASP A 70 3.47 -11.12 -9.86
N GLU A 71 2.71 -12.01 -10.49
CA GLU A 71 1.31 -12.29 -10.14
C GLU A 71 1.18 -12.77 -8.68
N ASP A 72 2.18 -13.49 -8.14
CA ASP A 72 2.12 -13.91 -6.75
C ASP A 72 2.31 -12.73 -5.78
N VAL A 73 3.18 -11.77 -6.10
CA VAL A 73 3.35 -10.55 -5.29
C VAL A 73 2.03 -9.78 -5.26
N ILE A 74 1.39 -9.60 -6.42
CA ILE A 74 0.09 -8.93 -6.54
C ILE A 74 -0.99 -9.70 -5.77
N ARG A 75 -1.06 -11.02 -5.93
CA ARG A 75 -2.03 -11.89 -5.23
C ARG A 75 -1.87 -11.78 -3.71
N ILE A 76 -0.66 -11.85 -3.19
CA ILE A 76 -0.38 -11.74 -1.76
C ILE A 76 -0.86 -10.39 -1.24
N LEU A 77 -0.45 -9.30 -1.90
CA LEU A 77 -0.79 -7.95 -1.51
C LEU A 77 -2.27 -7.63 -1.65
N SER A 78 -3.01 -8.26 -2.57
CA SER A 78 -4.42 -7.95 -2.85
C SER A 78 -5.43 -8.82 -2.08
N THR A 79 -5.07 -10.05 -1.70
CA THR A 79 -6.03 -11.03 -1.16
C THR A 79 -5.86 -11.36 0.32
N ARG A 80 -4.65 -11.22 0.87
CA ARG A 80 -4.37 -11.59 2.26
C ARG A 80 -4.95 -10.56 3.25
N SER A 81 -5.27 -11.03 4.46
CA SER A 81 -5.61 -10.15 5.59
C SER A 81 -4.40 -9.29 5.96
N LYS A 82 -4.65 -8.13 6.59
CA LYS A 82 -3.54 -7.26 7.04
C LYS A 82 -2.66 -7.97 8.07
N ALA A 83 -3.25 -8.76 8.97
CA ALA A 83 -2.52 -9.60 9.93
C ALA A 83 -1.58 -10.59 9.22
N GLN A 84 -2.07 -11.29 8.19
CA GLN A 84 -1.25 -12.21 7.41
C GLN A 84 -0.15 -11.48 6.62
N ILE A 85 -0.44 -10.32 6.04
CA ILE A 85 0.56 -9.52 5.29
C ILE A 85 1.69 -9.08 6.23
N ASN A 86 1.35 -8.55 7.41
CA ASN A 86 2.33 -8.17 8.42
C ASN A 86 3.17 -9.37 8.87
N ALA A 87 2.54 -10.53 9.10
CA ALA A 87 3.27 -11.75 9.45
C ALA A 87 4.23 -12.22 8.34
N THR A 88 3.81 -12.14 7.07
CA THR A 88 4.68 -12.44 5.91
C THR A 88 5.88 -11.49 5.87
N PHE A 89 5.69 -10.20 6.10
CA PHE A 89 6.81 -9.25 6.09
C PHE A 89 7.71 -9.33 7.32
N ASN A 90 7.18 -9.70 8.49
CA ASN A 90 7.99 -10.04 9.66
C ASN A 90 8.87 -11.25 9.35
N ARG A 91 8.31 -12.31 8.76
CA ARG A 91 9.08 -13.47 8.29
C ARG A 91 10.12 -13.12 7.25
N TYR A 92 9.81 -12.22 6.32
CA TYR A 92 10.76 -11.70 5.36
C TYR A 92 11.96 -11.05 6.06
N GLN A 93 11.70 -10.18 7.05
CA GLN A 93 12.75 -9.50 7.80
C GLN A 93 13.58 -10.48 8.65
N ASP A 94 12.93 -11.44 9.33
CA ASP A 94 13.61 -12.44 10.15
C ASP A 94 14.52 -13.35 9.32
N ASP A 95 14.04 -13.80 8.15
CA ASP A 95 14.74 -14.79 7.32
C ASP A 95 15.81 -14.15 6.40
N HIS A 96 15.71 -12.84 6.10
CA HIS A 96 16.61 -12.14 5.17
C HIS A 96 17.40 -10.98 5.79
N GLY A 97 17.11 -10.59 7.03
CA GLY A 97 17.86 -9.57 7.78
C GLY A 97 17.62 -8.12 7.32
N GLU A 98 16.72 -7.89 6.37
CA GLU A 98 16.35 -6.55 5.89
C GLU A 98 14.84 -6.41 5.72
N GLU A 99 14.34 -5.20 5.98
CA GLU A 99 12.94 -4.86 5.74
C GLU A 99 12.64 -4.84 4.24
N ILE A 100 11.45 -5.29 3.84
CA ILE A 100 11.04 -5.33 2.43
C ILE A 100 11.15 -3.95 1.75
N LEU A 101 10.81 -2.86 2.44
CA LEU A 101 10.90 -1.51 1.86
C LEU A 101 12.35 -1.14 1.52
N LYS A 102 13.33 -1.56 2.34
CA LYS A 102 14.77 -1.39 2.07
C LYS A 102 15.24 -2.27 0.91
N SER A 103 14.69 -3.48 0.77
CA SER A 103 14.97 -4.30 -0.42
C SER A 103 14.48 -3.62 -1.70
N LEU A 104 13.32 -2.96 -1.65
CA LEU A 104 12.75 -2.24 -2.78
C LEU A 104 13.52 -0.96 -3.11
N GLU A 105 14.22 -0.33 -2.16
CA GLU A 105 15.10 0.84 -2.39
C GLU A 105 16.26 0.55 -3.35
N LYS A 106 16.62 -0.72 -3.57
CA LYS A 106 17.68 -1.13 -4.51
C LYS A 106 17.25 -1.13 -5.98
N GLY A 107 15.98 -0.86 -6.25
CA GLY A 107 15.44 -0.74 -7.60
C GLY A 107 15.76 0.59 -8.27
N ASP A 108 15.16 0.84 -9.43
CA ASP A 108 15.30 2.11 -10.15
C ASP A 108 14.42 3.18 -9.48
N ASP A 109 14.99 4.33 -9.13
CA ASP A 109 14.30 5.44 -8.47
C ASP A 109 13.25 6.09 -9.38
N ASP A 110 13.40 5.97 -10.70
CA ASP A 110 12.42 6.47 -11.67
C ASP A 110 11.30 5.47 -11.99
N ASP A 111 11.39 4.24 -11.48
CA ASP A 111 10.36 3.21 -11.65
C ASP A 111 9.09 3.60 -10.87
N LYS A 112 8.12 4.11 -11.63
CA LYS A 112 6.82 4.55 -11.09
C LYS A 112 5.99 3.38 -10.56
N PHE A 113 6.18 2.16 -11.07
CA PHE A 113 5.49 0.98 -10.54
C PHE A 113 6.09 0.59 -9.18
N LEU A 114 7.41 0.64 -9.05
CA LEU A 114 8.09 0.40 -7.79
C LEU A 114 7.65 1.41 -6.70
N ALA A 115 7.47 2.68 -7.07
CA ALA A 115 6.90 3.69 -6.17
C ALA A 115 5.47 3.34 -5.72
N LEU A 116 4.63 2.83 -6.62
CA LEU A 116 3.29 2.34 -6.28
C LEU A 116 3.36 1.11 -5.35
N LEU A 117 4.27 0.17 -5.60
CA LEU A 117 4.46 -1.03 -4.79
C LEU A 117 4.92 -0.69 -3.36
N ARG A 118 5.90 0.21 -3.23
CA ARG A 118 6.37 0.74 -1.92
C ARG A 118 5.21 1.38 -1.15
N SER A 119 4.43 2.24 -1.81
CA SER A 119 3.24 2.87 -1.22
C SER A 119 2.18 1.85 -0.80
N THR A 120 1.96 0.82 -1.61
CA THR A 120 1.01 -0.27 -1.32
C THR A 120 1.40 -1.01 -0.03
N ILE A 121 2.69 -1.34 0.12
CA ILE A 121 3.21 -2.01 1.31
C ILE A 121 3.07 -1.13 2.54
N GLN A 122 3.43 0.16 2.46
CA GLN A 122 3.26 1.09 3.57
C GLN A 122 1.78 1.23 3.96
N CYS A 123 0.87 1.44 3.01
CA CYS A 123 -0.57 1.56 3.27
C CYS A 123 -1.20 0.30 3.92
N LEU A 124 -0.68 -0.89 3.60
CA LEU A 124 -1.20 -2.14 4.13
C LEU A 124 -0.65 -2.48 5.52
N THR A 125 0.57 -2.04 5.83
CA THR A 125 1.29 -2.40 7.05
C THR A 125 1.29 -1.27 8.10
N ARG A 126 1.62 -0.05 7.66
CA ARG A 126 1.89 1.15 8.47
C ARG A 126 1.35 2.40 7.75
N PRO A 127 0.02 2.54 7.63
CA PRO A 127 -0.60 3.63 6.87
C PRO A 127 -0.20 5.02 7.40
N GLU A 128 0.08 5.14 8.69
CA GLU A 128 0.52 6.39 9.32
C GLU A 128 1.81 6.93 8.69
N LEU A 129 2.77 6.05 8.38
CA LEU A 129 4.04 6.44 7.76
C LEU A 129 3.85 6.91 6.31
N TYR A 130 2.96 6.25 5.58
CA TYR A 130 2.60 6.67 4.22
C TYR A 130 2.02 8.09 4.23
N PHE A 131 1.04 8.36 5.10
CA PHE A 131 0.41 9.68 5.14
C PHE A 131 1.38 10.79 5.55
N VAL A 132 2.33 10.51 6.46
CA VAL A 132 3.41 11.46 6.80
C VAL A 132 4.24 11.82 5.57
N ASP A 133 4.63 10.83 4.76
CA ASP A 133 5.45 11.07 3.56
C ASP A 133 4.71 11.89 2.51
N VAL A 134 3.42 11.64 2.32
CA VAL A 134 2.57 12.42 1.41
C VAL A 134 2.37 13.85 1.92
N LEU A 135 2.08 14.03 3.22
CA LEU A 135 1.92 15.36 3.83
C LEU A 135 3.19 16.19 3.70
N ARG A 136 4.35 15.61 3.98
CA ARG A 136 5.65 16.28 3.86
C ARG A 136 5.90 16.74 2.43
N SER A 137 5.65 15.88 1.44
CA SER A 137 5.80 16.22 0.02
C SER A 137 4.86 17.34 -0.43
N ALA A 138 3.62 17.32 0.07
CA ALA A 138 2.62 18.35 -0.23
C ALA A 138 2.99 19.71 0.40
N ILE A 139 3.41 19.73 1.67
CA ILE A 139 3.80 20.94 2.41
C ILE A 139 5.04 21.59 1.79
N ASN A 140 6.02 20.77 1.37
CA ASN A 140 7.25 21.26 0.74
C ASN A 140 7.05 21.71 -0.71
N LYS A 141 5.84 21.55 -1.28
CA LYS A 141 5.52 21.88 -2.68
C LYS A 141 6.41 21.13 -3.70
N THR A 142 6.91 19.95 -3.31
CA THR A 142 7.72 19.07 -4.16
C THR A 142 6.91 17.90 -4.72
N GLY A 143 5.71 17.66 -4.19
CA GLY A 143 4.78 16.64 -4.71
C GLY A 143 4.01 17.10 -5.94
N THR A 144 3.55 16.12 -6.73
CA THR A 144 2.69 16.32 -7.92
C THR A 144 1.21 15.98 -7.64
N ASP A 145 0.86 15.71 -6.38
CA ASP A 145 -0.47 15.25 -5.97
C ASP A 145 -1.34 16.44 -5.55
N GLU A 146 -2.19 16.87 -6.49
CA GLU A 146 -3.11 17.98 -6.28
C GLU A 146 -4.13 17.66 -5.18
N GLY A 147 -4.19 18.52 -4.17
CA GLY A 147 -5.14 18.36 -3.05
C GLY A 147 -4.76 17.30 -2.01
N ALA A 148 -3.54 16.74 -2.07
CA ALA A 148 -3.05 15.75 -1.11
C ALA A 148 -3.26 16.16 0.36
N LEU A 149 -2.94 17.42 0.71
CA LEU A 149 -3.11 17.94 2.06
C LEU A 149 -4.57 17.88 2.53
N THR A 150 -5.49 18.45 1.74
CA THR A 150 -6.93 18.45 2.05
C THR A 150 -7.48 17.03 2.12
N ARG A 151 -7.10 16.17 1.15
CA ARG A 151 -7.56 14.78 1.08
C ARG A 151 -7.15 14.00 2.32
N ILE A 152 -5.90 14.12 2.77
CA ILE A 152 -5.42 13.39 3.95
C ILE A 152 -6.08 13.93 5.23
N VAL A 153 -6.04 15.25 5.45
CA VAL A 153 -6.59 15.83 6.69
C VAL A 153 -8.07 15.45 6.84
N THR A 154 -8.87 15.62 5.78
CA THR A 154 -10.31 15.32 5.85
C THR A 154 -10.61 13.83 5.99
N THR A 155 -9.89 12.95 5.30
CA THR A 155 -10.17 11.50 5.34
C THR A 155 -9.62 10.80 6.58
N ARG A 156 -8.63 11.39 7.26
CA ARG A 156 -7.96 10.77 8.41
C ARG A 156 -8.33 11.39 9.75
N ALA A 157 -8.92 12.59 9.77
CA ALA A 157 -9.27 13.33 11.00
C ALA A 157 -9.99 12.48 12.05
N GLU A 158 -10.92 11.63 11.60
CA GLU A 158 -11.76 10.80 12.47
C GLU A 158 -11.26 9.35 12.59
N ILE A 159 -10.04 9.06 12.10
CA ILE A 159 -9.46 7.71 12.07
C ILE A 159 -8.16 7.66 12.86
N ASP A 160 -7.10 8.27 12.31
CA ASP A 160 -5.72 8.13 12.82
C ASP A 160 -4.88 9.39 12.60
N LEU A 161 -5.50 10.54 12.30
CA LEU A 161 -4.77 11.80 12.07
C LEU A 161 -3.90 12.20 13.27
N LYS A 162 -4.31 11.86 14.49
CA LYS A 162 -3.49 12.07 15.69
C LYS A 162 -2.17 11.29 15.63
N VAL A 163 -2.23 10.01 15.28
CA VAL A 163 -1.04 9.15 15.12
C VAL A 163 -0.18 9.66 13.97
N ILE A 164 -0.80 10.04 12.85
CA ILE A 164 -0.10 10.67 11.72
C ILE A 164 0.63 11.95 12.18
N GLY A 165 0.02 12.78 13.02
CA GLY A 165 0.64 13.98 13.58
C GLY A 165 1.85 13.68 14.48
N GLU A 166 1.74 12.69 15.35
CA GLU A 166 2.85 12.22 16.20
C GLU A 166 4.04 11.70 15.34
N GLU A 167 3.73 10.94 14.30
CA GLU A 167 4.71 10.45 13.31
C GLU A 167 5.31 11.58 12.45
N TYR A 168 4.51 12.57 12.10
CA TYR A 168 4.95 13.76 11.38
C TYR A 168 5.95 14.56 12.21
N GLN A 169 5.62 14.80 13.48
CA GLN A 169 6.47 15.52 14.42
C GLN A 169 7.82 14.81 14.61
N ARG A 170 7.82 13.49 14.83
CA ARG A 170 9.07 12.74 15.01
C ARG A 170 9.96 12.81 13.77
N ARG A 171 9.37 12.78 12.57
CA ARG A 171 10.13 12.74 11.31
C ARG A 171 10.63 14.12 10.85
N ASN A 172 9.89 15.18 11.17
CA ASN A 172 10.19 16.54 10.70
C ASN A 172 10.68 17.48 11.80
N SER A 173 10.64 17.06 13.07
CA SER A 173 10.94 17.89 14.24
C SER A 173 10.07 19.14 14.37
N ILE A 174 8.91 19.15 13.72
CA ILE A 174 7.94 20.24 13.70
C ILE A 174 6.55 19.61 13.88
N PRO A 175 5.71 20.13 14.81
CA PRO A 175 4.34 19.66 15.02
C PRO A 175 3.48 19.72 13.75
#